data_AF-A0A9Q3HMC5-F1
#
_entry.id   AF-A0A9Q3HMC5-F1
#
_cell.length_a   1.000
_cell.length_b   1.000
_cell.length_c   1.000
_cell.angle_alpha   90.00
_cell.angle_beta   90.00
_cell.angle_gamma   90.00
#
_symmetry.space_group_name_H-M   'P 1'
#
loop_
_entity.id
_entity.type
_entity.pdbx_description
1 polymer ?
#
loop_
_entity_poly.entity_id
_entity_poly.type
_entity_poly.pdbx_seq_one_letter_code
_entity_poly.pdbx_strand_id
1 'polypeptide(L)'
;MPGYKTDDLDQLKVDMKRSWGTVPPERRYRLSSITELFTKAQKEGGIRNMTKYRKFIWEYEAIITYLKRYQYIQSDINHNQEILASLSTSFQESICKEMIKDRAMVQALDGGYIIPILDILKLYIEQDLEAKVLIQQK
;
A
#
# COMPACT_ATOMS: atom_id res chain seq x y z
N MET A 1 32.39 11.58 -19.27
CA MET A 1 31.33 12.44 -19.83
C MET A 1 31.94 13.21 -20.99
N PRO A 2 31.36 13.17 -22.20
CA PRO A 2 31.93 13.82 -23.38
C PRO A 2 32.06 15.34 -23.20
N GLY A 3 31.08 16.01 -22.58
CA GLY A 3 31.15 17.46 -22.30
C GLY A 3 32.30 17.90 -21.38
N TYR A 4 32.85 16.99 -20.55
CA TYR A 4 34.05 17.28 -19.72
C TYR A 4 35.35 17.24 -20.52
N LYS A 5 35.37 16.57 -21.68
CA LYS A 5 36.56 16.45 -22.53
C LYS A 5 36.63 17.52 -23.63
N THR A 6 35.52 18.19 -23.92
CA THR A 6 35.39 19.19 -24.99
C THR A 6 35.24 20.63 -24.48
N ASP A 7 35.31 20.86 -23.15
CA ASP A 7 35.09 22.17 -22.49
C ASP A 7 33.80 22.89 -22.92
N ASP A 8 32.81 22.15 -23.41
CA ASP A 8 31.49 22.67 -23.75
C ASP A 8 30.59 22.62 -22.52
N LEU A 9 30.44 23.78 -21.90
CA LEU A 9 29.69 23.96 -20.66
C LEU A 9 28.20 23.60 -20.81
N ASP A 10 27.60 23.84 -21.98
CA ASP A 10 26.18 23.58 -22.19
C ASP A 10 25.94 22.09 -22.46
N GLN A 11 26.86 21.44 -23.17
CA GLN A 11 26.84 19.99 -23.33
C GLN A 11 27.11 19.26 -22.00
N LEU A 12 27.98 19.81 -21.14
CA LEU A 12 28.21 19.31 -19.79
C LEU A 12 26.96 19.44 -18.91
N LYS A 13 26.23 20.56 -18.94
CA LYS A 13 24.98 20.73 -18.18
C LYS A 13 23.91 19.73 -18.62
N VAL A 14 23.79 19.45 -19.92
CA VAL A 14 22.87 18.45 -20.46
C VAL A 14 23.28 17.04 -20.03
N ASP A 15 24.57 16.70 -20.13
CA ASP A 15 25.11 15.43 -19.69
C ASP A 15 24.94 15.20 -18.19
N MET A 16 25.14 16.25 -17.37
CA MET A 16 24.95 16.19 -15.92
C MET A 16 23.48 16.05 -15.53
N LYS A 17 22.57 16.81 -16.16
CA LYS A 17 21.13 16.62 -15.98
C LYS A 17 20.67 15.26 -16.45
N ARG A 18 21.32 14.68 -17.47
CA ARG A 18 21.05 13.30 -17.90
C ARG A 18 21.59 12.30 -16.88
N SER A 19 22.86 12.37 -16.47
CA SER A 19 23.44 11.40 -15.53
C SER A 19 22.85 11.48 -14.12
N TRP A 20 22.46 12.68 -13.67
CA TRP A 20 21.95 12.92 -12.32
C TRP A 20 20.44 13.14 -12.27
N GLY A 21 19.79 13.39 -13.40
CA GLY A 21 18.33 13.52 -13.53
C GLY A 21 17.65 12.31 -14.17
N THR A 22 18.39 11.24 -14.51
CA THR A 22 17.77 9.97 -14.90
C THR A 22 17.21 9.28 -13.66
N VAL A 23 15.90 9.45 -13.48
CA VAL A 23 14.95 8.66 -12.68
C VAL A 23 15.35 8.52 -11.20
N PRO A 24 14.51 8.94 -10.22
CA PRO A 24 14.78 8.61 -8.82
C PRO A 24 15.10 7.12 -8.74
N PRO A 25 16.20 6.71 -8.07
CA PRO A 25 16.61 5.31 -8.03
C PRO A 25 15.36 4.52 -7.69
N GLU A 26 14.93 3.68 -8.64
CA GLU A 26 13.71 2.87 -8.59
C GLU A 26 13.53 2.48 -7.13
N ARG A 27 12.51 3.06 -6.45
CA ARG A 27 12.48 3.15 -4.97
C ARG A 27 12.90 1.80 -4.42
N ARG A 28 14.12 1.73 -3.88
CA ARG A 28 14.69 0.45 -3.50
C ARG A 28 13.98 -0.01 -2.25
N TYR A 29 12.92 -0.78 -2.45
CA TYR A 29 12.16 -1.34 -1.36
C TYR A 29 12.92 -2.51 -0.76
N ARG A 30 12.86 -2.62 0.57
CA ARG A 30 13.41 -3.74 1.34
C ARG A 30 12.27 -4.55 1.90
N LEU A 31 12.55 -5.75 2.42
CA LEU A 31 11.55 -6.52 3.16
C LEU A 31 10.97 -5.73 4.35
N SER A 32 11.78 -4.88 4.99
CA SER A 32 11.32 -3.97 6.05
C SER A 32 10.36 -2.90 5.57
N SER A 33 10.33 -2.57 4.27
CA SER A 33 9.46 -1.52 3.74
C SER A 33 7.97 -1.86 3.89
N ILE A 34 7.61 -3.16 3.90
CA ILE A 34 6.24 -3.61 4.18
C ILE A 34 5.85 -3.30 5.63
N THR A 35 6.70 -3.69 6.59
CA THR A 35 6.43 -3.47 8.01
C THR A 35 6.49 -1.98 8.38
N GLU A 36 7.40 -1.23 7.76
CA GLU A 36 7.47 0.24 7.86
C GLU A 36 6.18 0.90 7.37
N LEU A 37 5.59 0.42 6.27
CA LEU A 37 4.32 0.94 5.75
C LEU A 37 3.17 0.73 6.74
N PHE A 38 3.03 -0.48 7.30
CA PHE A 38 1.98 -0.79 8.27
C PHE A 38 2.16 -0.02 9.58
N THR A 39 3.39 0.00 10.12
CA THR A 39 3.69 0.72 11.37
C THR A 39 3.50 2.22 11.22
N LYS A 40 3.79 2.80 10.05
CA LYS A 40 3.50 4.20 9.75
C LYS A 40 2.00 4.49 9.78
N ALA A 41 1.19 3.66 9.12
CA ALA A 41 -0.27 3.82 9.13
C ALA A 41 -0.86 3.73 10.54
N GLN A 42 -0.36 2.79 11.37
CA GLN A 42 -0.77 2.66 12.76
C GLN A 42 -0.36 3.86 13.62
N LYS A 43 0.87 4.36 13.47
CA LYS A 43 1.36 5.56 14.18
C LYS A 43 0.57 6.82 13.84
N GLU A 44 0.07 6.94 12.61
CA GLU A 44 -0.79 8.05 12.19
C GLU A 44 -2.23 7.96 12.73
N GLY A 45 -2.54 6.98 13.58
CA GLY A 45 -3.87 6.79 14.17
C GLY A 45 -4.85 6.02 13.29
N GLY A 46 -4.32 5.27 12.32
CA GLY A 46 -5.05 4.46 11.36
C GLY A 46 -5.60 5.24 10.17
N ILE A 47 -5.82 4.54 9.07
CA ILE A 47 -6.39 5.13 7.85
C ILE A 47 -7.89 5.40 8.06
N ARG A 48 -8.33 6.63 7.78
CA ARG A 48 -9.71 7.11 7.97
C ARG A 48 -10.36 7.72 6.73
N ASN A 49 -9.59 7.92 5.66
CA ASN A 49 -10.03 8.65 4.47
C ASN A 49 -9.68 7.85 3.22
N MET A 50 -10.60 7.81 2.25
CA MET A 50 -10.42 7.21 0.93
C MET A 50 -9.13 7.67 0.23
N THR A 51 -8.78 8.96 0.26
CA THR A 51 -7.55 9.44 -0.37
C THR A 51 -6.29 8.84 0.27
N LYS A 52 -6.30 8.71 1.60
CA LYS A 52 -5.20 8.08 2.34
C LYS A 52 -5.16 6.58 2.07
N TYR A 53 -6.31 5.93 2.01
CA TYR A 53 -6.43 4.51 1.71
C TYR A 53 -5.91 4.16 0.30
N ARG A 54 -6.34 4.89 -0.73
CA ARG A 54 -5.85 4.70 -2.10
C ARG A 54 -4.35 4.89 -2.21
N LYS A 55 -3.80 5.92 -1.54
CA LYS A 55 -2.36 6.13 -1.49
C LYS A 55 -1.63 4.97 -0.80
N PHE A 56 -2.18 4.47 0.30
CA PHE A 56 -1.63 3.34 1.03
C PHE A 56 -1.62 2.05 0.19
N ILE A 57 -2.73 1.72 -0.47
CA ILE A 57 -2.82 0.55 -1.36
C ILE A 57 -1.85 0.68 -2.54
N TRP A 58 -1.76 1.86 -3.16
CA TRP A 58 -0.81 2.10 -4.24
C TRP A 58 0.65 1.92 -3.78
N GLU A 59 1.01 2.43 -2.60
CA GLU A 59 2.35 2.22 -2.02
C GLU A 59 2.61 0.75 -1.70
N TYR A 60 1.63 0.04 -1.12
CA TYR A 60 1.72 -1.39 -0.83
C TYR A 60 1.92 -2.23 -2.11
N GLU A 61 1.11 -2.01 -3.15
CA GLU A 61 1.21 -2.72 -4.42
C GLU A 61 2.55 -2.44 -5.12
N ALA A 62 3.04 -1.20 -5.05
CA ALA A 62 4.35 -0.85 -5.58
C ALA A 62 5.48 -1.61 -4.87
N ILE A 63 5.41 -1.74 -3.53
CA ILE A 63 6.37 -2.51 -2.73
C ILE A 63 6.32 -4.00 -3.12
N ILE A 64 5.13 -4.61 -3.13
CA ILE A 64 4.98 -6.03 -3.46
C ILE A 64 5.45 -6.33 -4.88
N THR A 65 5.07 -5.50 -5.85
CA THR A 65 5.49 -5.65 -7.25
C THR A 65 7.01 -5.60 -7.39
N TYR A 66 7.67 -4.66 -6.70
CA TYR A 66 9.12 -4.58 -6.65
C TYR A 66 9.74 -5.84 -6.04
N LEU A 67 9.29 -6.25 -4.85
CA LEU A 67 9.88 -7.38 -4.15
C LEU A 67 9.70 -8.71 -4.91
N LYS A 68 8.56 -8.89 -5.59
CA LYS A 68 8.32 -10.02 -6.50
C LYS A 68 9.26 -9.97 -7.71
N ARG A 69 9.40 -8.81 -8.37
CA ARG A 69 10.26 -8.62 -9.55
C ARG A 69 11.72 -8.97 -9.27
N TYR A 70 12.21 -8.63 -8.08
CA TYR A 70 13.58 -8.92 -7.64
C TYR A 70 13.72 -10.23 -6.87
N GLN A 71 12.69 -11.07 -6.83
CA GLN A 71 12.69 -12.39 -6.17
C GLN A 71 13.04 -12.36 -4.68
N TYR A 72 12.82 -11.23 -4.00
CA TYR A 72 12.91 -11.14 -2.55
C TYR A 72 11.78 -11.92 -1.86
N ILE A 73 10.67 -12.12 -2.56
CA ILE A 73 9.50 -12.89 -2.13
C ILE A 73 9.16 -13.87 -3.24
N GLN A 74 9.00 -15.16 -2.91
CA GLN A 74 8.72 -16.23 -3.87
C GLN A 74 7.26 -16.70 -3.85
N SER A 75 6.54 -16.52 -2.74
CA SER A 75 5.14 -16.93 -2.57
C SER A 75 4.20 -15.73 -2.51
N ASP A 76 2.91 -15.97 -2.73
CA ASP A 76 1.87 -14.99 -2.43
C ASP A 76 1.74 -14.84 -0.91
N ILE A 77 2.60 -14.00 -0.33
CA ILE A 77 2.49 -13.63 1.07
C ILE A 77 1.19 -12.85 1.25
N ASN A 78 0.35 -13.36 2.16
CA ASN A 78 -0.90 -12.75 2.52
C ASN A 78 -0.67 -11.74 3.65
N HIS A 79 -0.94 -10.46 3.39
CA HIS A 79 -0.87 -9.39 4.38
C HIS A 79 -2.25 -8.81 4.74
N ASN A 80 -3.33 -9.58 4.52
CA ASN A 80 -4.70 -9.09 4.68
C ASN A 80 -5.01 -8.70 6.13
N GLN A 81 -4.43 -9.42 7.10
CA GLN A 81 -4.57 -9.09 8.52
C GLN A 81 -3.89 -7.75 8.84
N GLU A 82 -2.68 -7.53 8.34
CA GLU A 82 -1.91 -6.31 8.57
C GLU A 82 -2.53 -5.10 7.86
N ILE A 83 -3.09 -5.31 6.67
CA ILE A 83 -3.86 -4.29 5.95
C ILE A 83 -5.10 -3.89 6.74
N LEU A 84 -5.88 -4.85 7.24
CA LEU A 84 -7.02 -4.55 8.10
C LEU A 84 -6.58 -3.81 9.37
N ALA A 85 -5.51 -4.28 10.02
CA ALA A 85 -4.94 -3.67 11.23
C ALA A 85 -4.37 -2.25 11.01
N SER A 86 -4.13 -1.85 9.75
CA SER A 86 -3.66 -0.49 9.41
C SER A 86 -4.79 0.55 9.36
N LEU A 87 -6.05 0.11 9.28
CA LEU A 87 -7.22 0.99 9.35
C LEU A 87 -7.42 1.47 10.78
N SER A 88 -8.20 2.54 10.98
CA SER A 88 -8.60 2.91 12.34
C SER A 88 -9.58 1.89 12.94
N THR A 89 -9.55 1.70 14.26
CA THR A 89 -10.36 0.71 14.99
C THR A 89 -11.85 0.76 14.66
N SER A 90 -12.44 1.95 14.52
CA SER A 90 -13.85 2.11 14.19
C SER A 90 -14.21 1.58 12.79
N PHE A 91 -13.28 1.66 11.83
CA PHE A 91 -13.46 1.11 10.49
C PHE A 91 -13.25 -0.40 10.50
N GLN A 92 -12.23 -0.89 11.23
CA GLN A 92 -11.99 -2.32 11.38
C GLN A 92 -13.23 -3.06 11.89
N GLU A 93 -13.85 -2.55 12.96
CA GLU A 93 -15.07 -3.15 13.52
C GLU A 93 -16.26 -3.10 12.55
N SER A 94 -16.42 -1.99 11.83
CA SER A 94 -17.48 -1.82 10.83
C SER A 94 -17.36 -2.85 9.71
N ILE A 95 -16.18 -2.92 9.11
CA ILE A 95 -15.86 -3.83 8.01
C ILE A 95 -15.98 -5.29 8.46
N CYS A 96 -15.46 -5.65 9.64
CA CYS A 96 -15.62 -7.00 10.17
C CYS A 96 -17.09 -7.38 10.37
N LYS A 97 -17.93 -6.46 10.89
CA LYS A 97 -19.36 -6.71 11.06
C LYS A 97 -20.06 -6.93 9.72
N GLU A 98 -19.76 -6.12 8.71
CA GLU A 98 -20.32 -6.26 7.37
C GLU A 98 -19.87 -7.58 6.71
N MET A 99 -18.58 -7.89 6.78
CA MET A 99 -18.04 -9.13 6.23
C MET A 99 -18.61 -10.39 6.89
N ILE A 100 -18.83 -10.37 8.22
CA ILE A 100 -19.47 -11.48 8.94
C ILE A 100 -20.94 -11.62 8.52
N LYS A 101 -21.65 -10.48 8.42
CA LYS A 101 -23.06 -10.46 8.00
C LYS A 101 -23.24 -11.06 6.60
N ASP A 102 -22.33 -10.74 5.69
CA ASP A 102 -22.37 -11.20 4.30
C ASP A 102 -21.72 -12.59 4.11
N ARG A 103 -21.30 -13.24 5.21
CA ARG A 103 -20.62 -14.55 5.23
C ARG A 103 -19.36 -14.59 4.36
N ALA A 104 -18.70 -13.45 4.20
CA ALA A 104 -17.46 -13.32 3.44
C ALA A 104 -16.25 -13.88 4.21
N MET A 105 -16.31 -13.91 5.55
CA MET A 105 -15.31 -14.56 6.39
C MET A 105 -15.63 -16.03 6.62
N VAL A 106 -14.67 -16.91 6.36
CA VAL A 106 -14.81 -18.35 6.64
C VAL A 106 -14.51 -18.58 8.11
N GLN A 107 -15.41 -19.27 8.81
CA GLN A 107 -15.15 -19.68 10.19
C GLN A 107 -14.12 -20.81 10.21
N ALA A 108 -13.04 -20.61 10.94
CA ALA A 108 -12.03 -21.61 11.19
C ALA A 108 -12.51 -22.65 12.21
N LEU A 109 -11.80 -23.78 12.27
CA LEU A 109 -12.10 -24.90 13.17
C LEU A 109 -12.06 -24.54 14.66
N ASP A 110 -11.28 -23.52 15.01
CA ASP A 110 -11.15 -22.95 16.36
C ASP A 110 -12.21 -21.90 16.69
N GLY A 111 -13.16 -21.65 15.77
CA GLY A 111 -14.17 -20.61 15.90
C GLY A 111 -13.67 -19.20 15.55
N GLY A 112 -12.41 -19.05 15.14
CA GLY A 112 -11.88 -17.81 14.58
C GLY A 112 -12.44 -17.50 13.20
N TYR A 113 -12.17 -16.30 12.68
CA TYR A 113 -12.57 -15.90 11.33
C TYR A 113 -11.34 -15.73 10.44
N ILE A 114 -11.36 -16.40 9.30
CA ILE A 114 -10.35 -16.26 8.25
C ILE A 114 -10.73 -15.06 7.39
N ILE A 115 -9.82 -14.09 7.30
CA ILE A 115 -10.00 -12.90 6.46
C ILE A 115 -9.98 -13.34 5.00
N PRO A 116 -10.93 -12.86 4.17
CA PRO A 116 -10.99 -13.20 2.75
C PRO A 116 -9.78 -12.68 1.97
N ILE A 117 -9.70 -13.05 0.69
CA ILE A 117 -8.66 -12.59 -0.23
C ILE A 117 -8.62 -11.06 -0.36
N LEU A 118 -7.46 -10.53 -0.77
CA LEU A 118 -7.18 -9.09 -0.78
C LEU A 118 -8.20 -8.29 -1.60
N ASP A 119 -8.63 -8.80 -2.75
CA ASP A 119 -9.57 -8.11 -3.64
C ASP A 119 -10.95 -7.94 -3.02
N ILE A 120 -11.43 -8.97 -2.31
CA ILE A 120 -12.67 -8.90 -1.55
C ILE A 120 -12.50 -7.91 -0.39
N LEU A 121 -11.39 -7.97 0.33
CA LEU A 121 -11.10 -7.05 1.44
C LEU A 121 -11.09 -5.59 0.98
N LYS A 122 -10.46 -5.28 -0.16
CA LYS A 122 -10.45 -3.92 -0.74
C LYS A 122 -11.86 -3.41 -1.01
N LEU A 123 -12.72 -4.25 -1.59
CA LEU A 123 -14.09 -3.87 -1.93
C LEU A 123 -14.89 -3.45 -0.69
N TYR A 124 -14.82 -4.21 0.40
CA TYR A 124 -15.51 -3.83 1.66
C TYR A 124 -14.92 -2.55 2.28
N ILE A 125 -13.59 -2.38 2.23
CA ILE A 125 -12.96 -1.16 2.75
C ILE A 125 -13.41 0.06 1.96
N GLU A 126 -13.45 -0.03 0.63
CA GLU A 126 -13.90 1.06 -0.23
C GLU A 126 -15.37 1.39 0.02
N GLN A 127 -16.24 0.39 0.15
CA GLN A 127 -17.65 0.58 0.47
C GLN A 127 -17.87 1.27 1.81
N ASP A 128 -17.21 0.85 2.90
CA ASP A 128 -17.36 1.46 4.23
C ASP A 128 -16.82 2.92 4.23
N LEU A 129 -15.74 3.17 3.51
CA LEU A 129 -15.19 4.53 3.34
C LEU A 129 -16.14 5.43 2.54
N GLU A 130 -16.73 4.94 1.46
CA GLU A 130 -17.71 5.70 0.66
C GLU A 130 -19.00 5.97 1.44
N ALA A 131 -19.52 4.96 2.14
CA ALA A 131 -20.73 5.08 2.95
C ALA A 131 -20.59 6.18 4.02
N LYS A 132 -19.42 6.28 4.67
CA LYS A 132 -19.17 7.33 5.67
C LYS A 132 -18.99 8.72 5.07
N VAL A 133 -18.45 8.83 3.85
CA VAL A 133 -18.40 10.12 3.14
C VAL A 133 -19.83 10.61 2.85
N LEU A 134 -20.73 9.74 2.41
CA LEU A 134 -22.13 10.08 2.15
C LEU A 134 -22.89 10.50 3.42
N ILE A 135 -22.61 9.86 4.56
CA ILE A 135 -23.23 10.21 5.84
C ILE A 135 -22.77 11.59 6.34
N GLN A 136 -21.51 11.98 6.10
CA GLN A 136 -20.98 13.29 6.52
C GLN A 136 -21.48 14.48 5.67
N GLN A 137 -22.09 14.22 4.50
CA GLN A 137 -22.62 15.24 3.60
C GLN A 137 -24.11 15.51 3.79
N LYS A 138 -24.79 14.76 4.67
CA LYS A 138 -26.20 14.97 5.05
C LYS A 138 -26.30 15.70 6.38
#